data_AF-T1D3W3-F1
#
_entry.id   AF-T1D3W3-F1
#
_cell.length_a   1.000
_cell.length_b   1.000
_cell.length_c   1.000
_cell.angle_alpha   90.00
_cell.angle_beta   90.00
_cell.angle_gamma   90.00
#
_symmetry.space_group_name_H-M   'P 1'
#
loop_
_entity.id
_entity.type
_entity.pdbx_description
1 polymer ?
#
loop_
_entity_poly.entity_id
_entity_poly.type
_entity_poly.pdbx_seq_one_letter_code
_entity_poly.pdbx_strand_id
1 'polypeptide(L)'
;MHSIAIARREILMNASLKPTLLIHGGAGAIPEALDDEDARAIRAALTDALRSGHALLEAGAAALEAVVAAVTVLEDAPWFNAGHGAVYTHDGRHELDAAAMDGATLRAGSVAGLRHVRNPVQLARAVMERSPHVMLAGAGAEDFARVVGVAMVEPAYFDTPKRYQEWRDYLHAAQGPGTASSTNYFGTVGAVALDARGQLAAAT
;
A
#
# COMPACT_ATOMS: atom_id res chain seq x y z
N MET A 1 29.08 -22.72 27.95
CA MET A 1 28.49 -21.59 27.18
C MET A 1 27.54 -22.03 26.05
N HIS A 2 27.68 -23.22 25.45
CA HIS A 2 26.80 -23.70 24.36
C HIS A 2 25.35 -24.03 24.79
N SER A 3 25.14 -24.51 26.02
CA SER A 3 23.82 -24.94 26.53
C SER A 3 22.85 -23.77 26.84
N ILE A 4 23.37 -22.62 27.27
CA ILE A 4 22.54 -21.43 27.58
C ILE A 4 21.97 -20.80 26.30
N ALA A 5 22.69 -20.85 25.18
CA ALA A 5 22.23 -20.30 23.90
C ALA A 5 21.06 -21.12 23.31
N ILE A 6 21.08 -22.45 23.48
CA ILE A 6 20.01 -23.35 23.01
C ILE A 6 18.75 -23.15 23.86
N ALA A 7 18.88 -23.13 25.19
CA ALA A 7 17.76 -22.89 26.10
C ALA A 7 17.12 -21.50 25.89
N ARG A 8 17.93 -20.46 25.60
CA ARG A 8 17.40 -19.12 25.29
C ARG A 8 16.65 -19.08 23.96
N ARG A 9 17.05 -19.88 22.97
CA ARG A 9 16.36 -20.02 21.68
C ARG A 9 15.04 -20.79 21.84
N GLU A 10 15.00 -21.82 22.67
CA GLU A 10 13.78 -22.57 23.00
C GLU A 10 12.79 -21.74 23.84
N ILE A 11 13.27 -20.96 24.82
CA ILE A 11 12.43 -20.06 25.63
C ILE A 11 11.83 -18.93 24.77
N LEU A 12 12.58 -18.42 23.78
CA LEU A 12 12.05 -17.47 22.78
C LEU A 12 11.06 -18.11 21.81
N MET A 13 11.18 -19.42 21.55
CA MET A 13 10.23 -20.18 20.71
C MET A 13 8.93 -20.56 21.45
N ASN A 14 8.90 -20.48 22.79
CA ASN A 14 7.74 -20.84 23.61
C ASN A 14 6.90 -19.64 24.09
N ALA A 15 7.35 -18.40 23.85
CA ALA A 15 6.49 -17.24 24.01
C ALA A 15 5.70 -17.05 22.71
N SER A 16 4.37 -17.15 22.78
CA SER A 16 3.53 -16.77 21.63
C SER A 16 3.83 -15.32 21.26
N LEU A 17 4.49 -15.10 20.12
CA LEU A 17 4.74 -13.75 19.64
C LEU A 17 3.40 -13.07 19.41
N LYS A 18 3.23 -11.88 19.97
CA LYS A 18 2.02 -11.09 19.79
C LYS A 18 1.99 -10.60 18.34
N PRO A 19 1.03 -11.06 17.51
CA PRO A 19 0.95 -10.59 16.14
C PRO A 19 0.74 -9.08 16.13
N THR A 20 1.46 -8.39 15.26
CA THR A 20 1.55 -6.93 15.25
C THR A 20 1.45 -6.43 13.82
N LEU A 21 0.59 -5.44 13.58
CA LEU A 21 0.41 -4.79 12.29
C LEU A 21 0.55 -3.28 12.49
N LEU A 22 1.35 -2.65 11.64
CA LEU A 22 1.47 -1.19 11.55
C LEU A 22 1.11 -0.79 10.12
N ILE A 23 0.40 0.33 9.98
CA ILE A 23 0.05 0.92 8.69
C ILE A 23 0.40 2.41 8.67
N HIS A 24 0.55 2.98 7.48
CA HIS A 24 0.49 4.42 7.26
C HIS A 24 -0.41 4.77 6.09
N GLY A 25 -1.03 5.96 6.14
CA GLY A 25 -1.74 6.58 5.02
C GLY A 25 -1.01 7.81 4.45
N GLY A 26 0.28 7.95 4.79
CA GLY A 26 1.14 9.00 4.26
C GLY A 26 1.83 9.85 5.33
N ALA A 27 2.98 10.42 4.97
CA ALA A 27 3.74 11.34 5.82
C ALA A 27 3.93 12.68 5.11
N GLY A 28 3.89 13.79 5.86
CA GLY A 28 4.05 15.15 5.34
C GLY A 28 3.33 16.19 6.18
N ALA A 29 3.39 17.45 5.77
CA ALA A 29 2.57 18.51 6.36
C ALA A 29 1.10 18.20 6.06
N ILE A 30 0.36 17.74 7.08
CA ILE A 30 -1.09 17.69 7.02
C ILE A 30 -1.55 19.15 6.89
N PRO A 31 -2.35 19.52 5.88
CA PRO A 31 -2.84 20.89 5.74
C PRO A 31 -3.44 21.40 7.04
N GLU A 32 -3.34 22.71 7.30
CA GLU A 32 -4.02 23.33 8.44
C GLU A 32 -5.49 22.88 8.49
N ALA A 33 -5.85 22.26 9.62
CA ALA A 33 -7.14 21.67 9.96
C ALA A 33 -7.87 20.98 8.79
N LEU A 34 -7.62 19.68 8.61
CA LEU A 34 -8.66 18.79 8.05
C LEU A 34 -9.98 19.10 8.75
N ASP A 35 -11.06 19.26 7.99
CA ASP A 35 -12.36 19.39 8.62
C ASP A 35 -12.66 18.12 9.44
N ASP A 36 -13.54 18.25 10.43
CA ASP A 36 -13.80 17.15 11.36
C ASP A 36 -14.41 15.93 10.66
N GLU A 37 -15.06 16.10 9.51
CA GLU A 37 -15.71 15.03 8.75
C GLU A 37 -14.68 14.22 7.96
N ASP A 38 -13.83 14.87 7.18
CA ASP A 38 -12.69 14.29 6.48
C ASP A 38 -11.75 13.59 7.47
N ALA A 39 -11.47 14.23 8.61
CA ALA A 39 -10.63 13.64 9.65
C ALA A 39 -11.27 12.38 10.25
N ARG A 40 -12.60 12.33 10.42
CA ARG A 40 -13.32 11.12 10.83
C ARG A 40 -13.29 10.04 9.75
N ALA A 41 -13.50 10.41 8.48
CA ALA A 41 -13.48 9.48 7.36
C ALA A 41 -12.10 8.83 7.17
N ILE A 42 -11.03 9.62 7.24
CA ILE A 42 -9.64 9.12 7.19
C ILE A 42 -9.36 8.16 8.35
N ARG A 43 -9.77 8.53 9.59
CA ARG A 43 -9.61 7.64 10.75
C ARG A 43 -10.40 6.34 10.62
N ALA A 44 -11.60 6.40 10.05
CA ALA A 44 -12.39 5.21 9.76
C ALA A 44 -11.68 4.31 8.74
N ALA A 45 -11.19 4.86 7.63
CA ALA A 45 -10.46 4.09 6.62
C ALA A 45 -9.17 3.45 7.17
N LEU A 46 -8.39 4.17 7.99
CA LEU A 46 -7.23 3.59 8.71
C LEU A 46 -7.64 2.47 9.66
N THR A 47 -8.76 2.64 10.36
CA THR A 47 -9.30 1.62 11.28
C THR A 47 -9.73 0.37 10.53
N ASP A 48 -10.38 0.52 9.38
CA ASP A 48 -10.82 -0.60 8.55
C ASP A 48 -9.61 -1.35 7.95
N ALA A 49 -8.59 -0.63 7.50
CA ALA A 49 -7.33 -1.23 7.05
C ALA A 49 -6.64 -2.02 8.18
N LEU A 50 -6.53 -1.44 9.39
CA LEU A 50 -6.00 -2.14 10.56
C LEU A 50 -6.80 -3.41 10.89
N ARG A 51 -8.13 -3.31 10.92
CA ARG A 51 -9.01 -4.44 11.22
C ARG A 51 -8.89 -5.56 10.19
N SER A 52 -8.83 -5.22 8.90
CA SER A 52 -8.72 -6.21 7.82
C SER A 52 -7.47 -7.07 7.94
N GLY A 53 -6.30 -6.44 8.16
CA GLY A 53 -5.04 -7.17 8.33
C GLY A 53 -4.92 -7.84 9.70
N HIS A 54 -5.38 -7.18 10.77
CA HIS A 54 -5.25 -7.72 12.13
C HIS A 54 -6.11 -8.97 12.34
N ALA A 55 -7.34 -8.99 11.81
CA ALA A 55 -8.20 -10.17 11.89
C ALA A 55 -7.56 -11.40 11.23
N LEU A 56 -6.82 -11.22 10.13
CA LEU A 56 -6.06 -12.30 9.50
C LEU A 56 -4.92 -12.80 10.40
N LEU A 57 -4.18 -11.89 11.04
CA LEU A 57 -3.14 -12.26 11.99
C LEU A 57 -3.69 -13.02 13.21
N GLU A 58 -4.85 -12.59 13.74
CA GLU A 58 -5.53 -13.28 14.84
C GLU A 58 -6.01 -14.69 14.44
N ALA A 59 -6.40 -14.86 13.18
CA ALA A 59 -6.75 -16.16 12.61
C ALA A 59 -5.52 -17.05 12.27
N GLY A 60 -4.29 -16.56 12.52
CA GLY A 60 -3.06 -17.32 12.27
C GLY A 60 -2.56 -17.27 10.83
N ALA A 61 -3.06 -16.32 10.02
CA ALA A 61 -2.57 -16.11 8.66
C ALA A 61 -1.13 -15.59 8.62
N ALA A 62 -0.51 -15.67 7.45
CA ALA A 62 0.83 -15.16 7.24
C ALA A 62 0.90 -13.63 7.29
N ALA A 63 2.03 -13.09 7.74
CA ALA A 63 2.27 -11.64 7.74
C ALA A 63 2.03 -11.00 6.36
N LEU A 64 2.40 -11.70 5.29
CA LEU A 64 2.18 -11.28 3.91
C LEU A 64 0.69 -11.08 3.59
N GLU A 65 -0.18 -11.99 4.02
CA GLU A 65 -1.62 -11.86 3.79
C GLU A 65 -2.19 -10.65 4.51
N ALA A 66 -1.74 -10.40 5.74
CA ALA A 66 -2.18 -9.27 6.55
C ALA A 66 -1.79 -7.91 5.95
N VAL A 67 -0.54 -7.74 5.48
CA VAL A 67 -0.11 -6.47 4.87
C VAL A 67 -0.80 -6.22 3.53
N VAL A 68 -1.00 -7.26 2.71
CA VAL A 68 -1.69 -7.14 1.42
C VAL A 68 -3.17 -6.79 1.63
N ALA A 69 -3.84 -7.38 2.62
CA ALA A 69 -5.22 -7.03 2.95
C ALA A 69 -5.34 -5.59 3.45
N ALA A 70 -4.47 -5.17 4.36
CA ALA A 70 -4.48 -3.80 4.89
C ALA A 70 -4.24 -2.76 3.78
N VAL A 71 -3.24 -2.97 2.92
CA VAL A 71 -2.96 -2.06 1.80
C VAL A 71 -4.08 -2.08 0.77
N THR A 72 -4.71 -3.21 0.48
CA THR A 72 -5.89 -3.28 -0.41
C THR A 72 -7.00 -2.33 0.08
N VAL A 73 -7.29 -2.32 1.39
CA VAL A 73 -8.30 -1.42 1.96
C VAL A 73 -7.88 0.05 1.82
N LEU A 74 -6.59 0.35 1.99
CA LEU A 74 -6.07 1.71 1.80
C LEU A 74 -6.13 2.15 0.32
N GLU A 75 -5.86 1.25 -0.63
CA GLU A 75 -5.97 1.51 -2.08
C GLU A 75 -7.43 1.70 -2.55
N ASP A 76 -8.40 1.12 -1.87
CA ASP A 76 -9.82 1.33 -2.20
C ASP A 76 -10.39 2.63 -1.59
N ALA A 77 -9.69 3.21 -0.61
CA ALA A 77 -10.13 4.39 0.11
C ALA A 77 -9.69 5.69 -0.59
N PRO A 78 -10.60 6.58 -1.01
CA PRO A 78 -10.32 7.77 -1.83
C PRO A 78 -9.43 8.84 -1.15
N TRP A 79 -9.11 8.63 0.11
CA TRP A 79 -8.45 9.60 0.98
C TRP A 79 -6.92 9.55 0.89
N PHE A 80 -6.36 8.46 0.37
CA PHE A 80 -4.92 8.23 0.33
C PHE A 80 -4.39 8.30 -1.10
N ASN A 81 -3.10 8.60 -1.27
CA ASN A 81 -2.47 8.58 -2.59
C ASN A 81 -2.05 7.15 -2.97
N ALA A 82 -3.03 6.28 -3.22
CA ALA A 82 -2.84 4.93 -3.74
C ALA A 82 -4.17 4.40 -4.27
N GLY A 83 -4.17 3.68 -5.39
CA GLY A 83 -5.41 3.19 -5.99
C GLY A 83 -6.44 4.31 -6.20
N HIS A 84 -7.66 4.12 -5.70
CA HIS A 84 -8.71 5.12 -5.69
C HIS A 84 -8.27 6.34 -4.87
N GLY A 85 -8.17 7.52 -5.51
CA GLY A 85 -7.60 8.71 -4.86
C GLY A 85 -6.12 8.93 -5.13
N ALA A 86 -5.53 8.17 -6.05
CA ALA A 86 -4.20 8.46 -6.59
C ALA A 86 -4.12 9.86 -7.21
N VAL A 87 -2.96 10.49 -7.08
CA VAL A 87 -2.69 11.79 -7.71
C VAL A 87 -2.63 11.67 -9.23
N TYR A 88 -2.76 12.81 -9.89
CA TYR A 88 -2.57 12.91 -11.34
C TYR A 88 -1.10 13.09 -11.69
N THR A 89 -0.69 12.48 -12.81
CA THR A 89 0.53 12.82 -13.52
C THR A 89 0.41 14.19 -14.16
N HIS A 90 1.52 14.73 -14.67
CA HIS A 90 1.53 16.00 -15.41
C HIS A 90 0.47 16.03 -16.54
N ASP A 91 0.34 14.93 -17.27
CA ASP A 91 -0.57 14.79 -18.42
C ASP A 91 -2.03 14.49 -18.02
N GLY A 92 -2.37 14.58 -16.73
CA GLY A 92 -3.75 14.38 -16.25
C GLY A 92 -4.20 12.93 -16.29
N ARG A 93 -3.31 11.98 -15.98
CA ARG A 93 -3.60 10.53 -15.90
C ARG A 93 -3.21 9.98 -14.54
N HIS A 94 -3.55 8.72 -14.27
CA HIS A 94 -3.06 7.99 -13.10
C HIS A 94 -2.04 6.94 -13.53
N GLU A 95 -0.95 6.84 -12.79
CA GLU A 95 0.06 5.79 -12.92
C GLU A 95 0.38 5.27 -11.53
N LEU A 96 0.16 3.97 -11.33
CA LEU A 96 0.20 3.34 -10.01
C LEU A 96 1.34 2.35 -9.93
N ASP A 97 1.99 2.35 -8.76
CA ASP A 97 3.08 1.46 -8.40
C ASP A 97 2.74 0.76 -7.09
N ALA A 98 3.24 -0.46 -6.89
CA ALA A 98 3.17 -1.14 -5.60
C ALA A 98 4.24 -2.22 -5.48
N ALA A 99 4.56 -2.59 -4.24
CA ALA A 99 5.46 -3.69 -3.92
C ALA A 99 5.00 -4.46 -2.67
N ALA A 100 5.32 -5.75 -2.64
CA ALA A 100 5.15 -6.60 -1.47
C ALA A 100 6.37 -7.52 -1.30
N MET A 101 6.76 -7.77 -0.05
CA MET A 101 7.88 -8.64 0.28
C MET A 101 7.55 -9.55 1.46
N ASP A 102 7.85 -10.84 1.30
CA ASP A 102 7.81 -11.84 2.37
C ASP A 102 9.20 -11.98 3.00
N GLY A 103 9.34 -11.60 4.25
CA GLY A 103 10.59 -11.66 5.00
C GLY A 103 11.02 -13.08 5.35
N ALA A 104 10.12 -14.07 5.31
CA ALA A 104 10.48 -15.46 5.58
C ALA A 104 11.24 -16.10 4.42
N THR A 105 10.86 -15.77 3.18
CA THR A 105 11.42 -16.36 1.96
C THR A 105 12.32 -15.41 1.18
N LEU A 106 12.34 -14.12 1.53
CA LEU A 106 12.95 -13.02 0.77
C LEU A 106 12.37 -12.85 -0.64
N ARG A 107 11.27 -13.54 -0.95
CA ARG A 107 10.55 -13.32 -2.21
C ARG A 107 9.90 -11.95 -2.16
N ALA A 108 9.90 -11.29 -3.30
CA ALA A 108 9.27 -10.00 -3.48
C ALA A 108 8.56 -9.96 -4.84
N GLY A 109 7.59 -9.07 -4.92
CA GLY A 109 6.89 -8.74 -6.15
C GLY A 109 6.60 -7.25 -6.20
N SER A 110 6.72 -6.66 -7.39
CA SER A 110 6.42 -5.25 -7.60
C SER A 110 5.89 -4.98 -9.00
N VAL A 111 5.18 -3.88 -9.10
CA VAL A 111 4.53 -3.39 -10.31
C VAL A 111 4.73 -1.89 -10.42
N ALA A 112 4.84 -1.38 -11.64
CA ALA A 112 4.97 0.05 -11.87
C ALA A 112 4.24 0.53 -13.13
N GLY A 113 3.77 1.78 -13.12
CA GLY A 113 3.13 2.42 -14.27
C GLY A 113 1.81 1.76 -14.69
N LEU A 114 1.05 1.22 -13.73
CA LEU A 114 -0.27 0.63 -13.97
C LEU A 114 -1.32 1.72 -14.16
N ARG A 115 -2.31 1.47 -15.03
CA ARG A 115 -3.39 2.42 -15.33
C ARG A 115 -4.79 1.83 -15.20
N HIS A 116 -4.91 0.51 -15.14
CA HIS A 116 -6.21 -0.18 -15.15
C HIS A 116 -6.35 -1.24 -14.05
N VAL A 117 -5.37 -1.39 -13.16
CA VAL A 117 -5.40 -2.40 -12.08
C VAL A 117 -5.94 -1.75 -10.82
N ARG A 118 -7.06 -2.26 -10.30
CA ARG A 118 -7.75 -1.66 -9.15
C ARG A 118 -6.86 -1.59 -7.91
N ASN A 119 -6.19 -2.69 -7.60
CA ASN A 119 -5.38 -2.88 -6.40
C ASN A 119 -3.96 -3.32 -6.78
N PRO A 120 -3.04 -2.37 -7.07
CA PRO A 120 -1.65 -2.66 -7.39
C PRO A 120 -0.94 -3.63 -6.45
N VAL A 121 -1.19 -3.57 -5.14
CA VAL A 121 -0.56 -4.48 -4.14
C VAL A 121 -0.93 -5.94 -4.38
N GLN A 122 -2.15 -6.23 -4.85
CA GLN A 122 -2.57 -7.58 -5.16
C GLN A 122 -1.84 -8.11 -6.40
N LEU A 123 -1.61 -7.26 -7.40
CA LEU A 123 -0.81 -7.62 -8.55
C LEU A 123 0.66 -7.81 -8.18
N ALA A 124 1.22 -6.96 -7.32
CA ALA A 124 2.57 -7.14 -6.78
C ALA A 124 2.72 -8.51 -6.10
N ARG A 125 1.78 -8.91 -5.25
CA ARG A 125 1.74 -10.27 -4.68
C ARG A 125 1.64 -11.34 -5.77
N ALA A 126 0.79 -11.17 -6.77
CA ALA A 126 0.65 -12.13 -7.86
C ALA A 126 1.93 -12.26 -8.70
N VAL A 127 2.69 -11.18 -8.94
CA VAL A 127 4.00 -11.22 -9.59
C VAL A 127 4.94 -12.13 -8.79
N MET A 128 4.99 -11.93 -7.47
CA MET A 128 5.81 -12.74 -6.58
C MET A 128 5.42 -14.22 -6.61
N GLU A 129 4.13 -14.54 -6.53
CA GLU A 129 3.63 -15.91 -6.33
C GLU A 129 3.45 -16.70 -7.64
N ARG A 130 3.12 -16.01 -8.74
CA ARG A 130 2.63 -16.61 -9.99
C ARG A 130 3.47 -16.26 -11.21
N SER A 131 4.68 -15.74 -11.00
CA SER A 131 5.67 -15.53 -12.04
C SER A 131 7.07 -15.88 -11.54
N PRO A 132 8.07 -16.05 -12.43
CA PRO A 132 9.47 -16.19 -12.05
C PRO A 132 10.18 -14.84 -11.82
N HIS A 133 9.45 -13.72 -11.86
CA HIS A 133 9.99 -12.36 -11.83
C HIS A 133 9.73 -11.67 -10.50
N VAL A 134 10.54 -10.65 -10.21
CA VAL A 134 10.33 -9.75 -9.06
C VAL A 134 9.53 -8.51 -9.47
N MET A 135 9.74 -7.97 -10.67
CA MET A 135 9.11 -6.71 -11.09
C MET A 135 8.55 -6.82 -12.50
N LEU A 136 7.33 -6.32 -12.70
CA LEU A 136 6.74 -6.06 -14.02
C LEU A 136 6.36 -4.58 -14.12
N ALA A 137 6.27 -4.02 -15.32
CA ALA A 137 5.89 -2.62 -15.51
C ALA A 137 5.03 -2.38 -16.75
N GLY A 138 4.24 -1.31 -16.71
CA GLY A 138 3.42 -0.82 -17.82
C GLY A 138 2.47 -1.88 -18.39
N ALA A 139 2.31 -1.87 -19.71
CA ALA A 139 1.38 -2.76 -20.42
C ALA A 139 1.63 -4.24 -20.13
N GLY A 140 2.89 -4.67 -20.01
CA GLY A 140 3.22 -6.07 -19.72
C GLY A 140 2.75 -6.53 -18.34
N ALA A 141 2.76 -5.62 -17.34
CA ALA A 141 2.19 -5.92 -16.03
C ALA A 141 0.66 -6.04 -16.09
N GLU A 142 -0.02 -5.22 -16.89
CA GLU A 142 -1.47 -5.32 -17.07
C GLU A 142 -1.91 -6.55 -17.86
N ASP A 143 -1.14 -6.96 -18.87
CA ASP A 143 -1.37 -8.23 -19.57
C ASP A 143 -1.26 -9.40 -18.59
N PHE A 144 -0.24 -9.39 -17.74
CA PHE A 144 -0.12 -10.36 -16.66
C PHE A 144 -1.32 -10.29 -15.70
N ALA A 145 -1.76 -9.10 -15.31
CA ALA A 145 -2.92 -8.90 -14.44
C ALA A 145 -4.20 -9.57 -14.99
N ARG A 146 -4.44 -9.44 -16.30
CA ARG A 146 -5.56 -10.11 -16.99
C ARG A 146 -5.42 -11.63 -16.95
N VAL A 147 -4.21 -12.15 -17.15
CA VAL A 147 -3.93 -13.60 -17.09
C VAL A 147 -4.13 -14.15 -15.68
N VAL A 148 -3.69 -13.42 -14.65
CA VAL A 148 -3.84 -13.85 -13.26
C VAL A 148 -5.21 -13.57 -12.65
N GLY A 149 -6.03 -12.76 -13.32
CA GLY A 149 -7.41 -12.46 -12.90
C GLY A 149 -7.50 -11.46 -11.75
N VAL A 150 -6.54 -10.52 -11.66
CA VAL A 150 -6.67 -9.37 -10.74
C VAL A 150 -7.71 -8.38 -11.29
N ALA A 151 -8.45 -7.72 -10.40
CA ALA A 151 -9.52 -6.81 -10.80
C ALA A 151 -9.01 -5.64 -11.66
N MET A 152 -9.61 -5.49 -12.83
CA MET A 152 -9.36 -4.37 -13.74
C MET A 152 -10.47 -3.32 -13.63
N VAL A 153 -10.12 -2.06 -13.81
CA VAL A 153 -11.02 -0.89 -13.76
C VAL A 153 -10.69 0.09 -14.88
N GLU A 154 -11.66 0.90 -15.25
CA GLU A 154 -11.43 2.06 -16.11
C GLU A 154 -10.63 3.14 -15.35
N PRO A 155 -9.78 3.94 -16.01
CA PRO A 155 -8.95 4.93 -15.33
C PRO A 155 -9.73 5.94 -14.48
N ALA A 156 -10.99 6.23 -14.85
CA ALA A 156 -11.87 7.13 -14.12
C ALA A 156 -12.24 6.62 -12.71
N TYR A 157 -11.99 5.35 -12.39
CA TYR A 157 -12.14 4.83 -11.03
C TYR A 157 -11.20 5.51 -10.03
N PHE A 158 -10.02 5.95 -10.49
CA PHE A 158 -9.01 6.54 -9.61
C PHE A 158 -9.26 8.03 -9.32
N ASP A 159 -10.13 8.67 -10.11
CA ASP A 159 -10.47 10.09 -10.01
C ASP A 159 -11.13 10.42 -8.66
N THR A 160 -10.75 11.56 -8.08
CA THR A 160 -11.55 12.20 -7.03
C THR A 160 -11.61 13.71 -7.28
N PRO A 161 -12.70 14.39 -6.86
CA PRO A 161 -12.81 15.85 -7.01
C PRO A 161 -11.63 16.59 -6.36
N LYS A 162 -11.17 16.10 -5.21
CA LYS A 162 -10.03 16.66 -4.48
C LYS A 162 -8.73 16.56 -5.30
N ARG A 163 -8.37 15.37 -5.78
CA ARG A 163 -7.15 15.17 -6.56
C ARG A 163 -7.18 15.94 -7.88
N TYR A 164 -8.34 16.04 -8.50
CA TYR A 164 -8.51 16.79 -9.74
C TYR A 164 -8.29 18.29 -9.51
N GLN A 165 -8.83 18.83 -8.42
CA GLN A 165 -8.59 20.22 -8.04
C GLN A 165 -7.11 20.49 -7.73
N GLU A 166 -6.46 19.61 -6.94
CA GLU A 166 -5.02 19.70 -6.65
C GLU A 166 -4.16 19.73 -7.92
N TRP A 167 -4.50 18.89 -8.92
CA TRP A 167 -3.82 18.87 -10.21
C TRP A 167 -4.02 20.15 -11.01
N ARG A 168 -5.25 20.68 -11.05
CA ARG A 168 -5.54 21.96 -11.72
C ARG A 168 -4.78 23.11 -11.10
N ASP A 169 -4.76 23.19 -9.77
CA ASP A 169 -4.04 24.24 -9.03
C ASP A 169 -2.53 24.16 -9.31
N TYR A 170 -1.97 22.95 -9.37
CA TYR A 170 -0.59 22.72 -9.78
C TYR A 170 -0.31 23.25 -11.20
N LEU A 171 -1.16 22.93 -12.18
CA LEU A 171 -0.99 23.41 -13.56
C LEU A 171 -1.07 24.94 -13.66
N HIS A 172 -1.97 25.57 -12.89
CA HIS A 172 -2.09 27.03 -12.84
C HIS A 172 -0.86 27.68 -12.21
N ALA A 173 -0.35 27.13 -11.10
CA ALA A 173 0.86 27.64 -10.43
C ALA A 173 2.13 27.47 -11.28
N ALA A 174 2.24 26.36 -12.02
CA ALA A 174 3.38 26.10 -12.91
C ALA A 174 3.48 27.09 -14.09
N GLN A 175 2.43 27.84 -14.41
CA GLN A 175 2.41 28.85 -15.47
C GLN A 175 2.76 30.28 -14.99
N GLY A 176 2.97 30.50 -13.68
CA GLY A 176 3.28 31.83 -13.11
C GLY A 176 4.79 32.13 -12.95
N PRO A 177 5.22 33.41 -12.85
CA PRO A 177 6.61 33.76 -12.57
C PRO A 177 6.89 33.67 -11.07
N GLY A 178 7.50 32.57 -10.63
CA GLY A 178 7.91 32.37 -9.24
C GLY A 178 7.86 30.90 -8.84
N THR A 179 8.98 30.38 -8.36
CA THR A 179 9.22 28.98 -7.99
C THR A 179 8.05 28.35 -7.24
N ALA A 180 7.48 27.29 -7.81
CA ALA A 180 6.46 26.45 -7.19
C ALA A 180 6.97 25.97 -5.81
N SER A 181 6.41 26.52 -4.73
CA SER A 181 6.65 26.05 -3.37
C SER A 181 6.02 24.67 -3.24
N SER A 182 6.81 23.64 -3.51
CA SER A 182 6.46 22.23 -3.41
C SER A 182 6.37 21.80 -1.94
N THR A 183 5.29 22.15 -1.26
CA THR A 183 4.87 21.43 -0.06
C THR A 183 3.62 20.63 -0.41
N ASN A 184 3.71 19.84 -1.48
CA ASN A 184 2.60 19.00 -1.92
C ASN A 184 2.64 17.70 -1.11
N TYR A 185 1.57 17.48 -0.36
CA TYR A 185 1.31 16.27 0.39
C TYR A 185 1.09 15.10 -0.58
N PHE A 186 2.10 14.25 -0.75
CA PHE A 186 2.04 13.03 -1.57
C PHE A 186 1.98 11.77 -0.70
N GLY A 187 1.18 11.82 0.38
CA GLY A 187 1.12 10.74 1.36
C GLY A 187 0.71 9.39 0.74
N THR A 188 1.67 8.47 0.58
CA THR A 188 1.45 7.09 0.10
C THR A 188 0.95 6.19 1.22
N VAL A 189 0.57 4.96 0.89
CA VAL A 189 0.10 3.96 1.84
C VAL A 189 1.17 2.91 2.09
N GLY A 190 1.05 2.16 3.17
CA GLY A 190 1.94 1.04 3.43
C GLY A 190 1.62 0.30 4.71
N ALA A 191 2.11 -0.93 4.81
CA ALA A 191 1.91 -1.78 5.96
C ALA A 191 3.14 -2.65 6.24
N VAL A 192 3.39 -2.93 7.52
CA VAL A 192 4.34 -3.94 8.00
C VAL A 192 3.69 -4.82 9.05
N ALA A 193 3.97 -6.13 9.02
CA ALA A 193 3.39 -7.07 9.95
C ALA A 193 4.41 -8.07 10.50
N LEU A 194 4.18 -8.50 11.74
CA LEU A 194 4.80 -9.65 12.40
C LEU A 194 3.69 -10.67 12.71
N ASP A 195 3.80 -11.90 12.19
CA ASP A 195 2.82 -12.96 12.46
C ASP A 195 3.16 -13.80 13.71
N ALA A 196 2.25 -14.70 14.08
CA ALA A 196 2.39 -15.57 15.25
C ALA A 196 3.59 -16.54 15.15
N ARG A 197 4.14 -16.75 13.95
CA ARG A 197 5.33 -17.58 13.69
C ARG A 197 6.62 -16.77 13.74
N GLY A 198 6.54 -15.47 13.98
CA GLY A 198 7.67 -14.54 14.00
C GLY A 198 8.17 -14.14 12.62
N GLN A 199 7.33 -14.30 11.58
CA GLN A 199 7.67 -13.91 10.22
C GLN A 199 7.25 -12.47 9.95
N LEU A 200 8.09 -11.73 9.23
CA LEU A 200 7.86 -10.34 8.85
C LEU A 200 7.39 -10.25 7.40
N ALA A 201 6.56 -9.27 7.10
CA ALA A 201 6.24 -8.87 5.73
C ALA A 201 6.02 -7.36 5.64
N ALA A 202 6.16 -6.83 4.43
CA ALA A 202 5.90 -5.42 4.11
C ALA A 202 5.16 -5.29 2.77
N ALA A 203 4.33 -4.25 2.66
CA ALA A 203 3.70 -3.83 1.41
C ALA A 203 3.63 -2.30 1.35
N THR A 204 3.71 -1.75 0.14
CA THR A 204 3.67 -0.31 -0.16
C THR A 204 2.99 -0.10 -1.50
#